data_AF-A0A1Q7TMX5-F1
#
_entry.id   AF-A0A1Q7TMX5-F1
#
_cell.length_a   1.000
_cell.length_b   1.000
_cell.length_c   1.000
_cell.angle_alpha   90.00
_cell.angle_beta   90.00
_cell.angle_gamma   90.00
#
_symmetry.space_group_name_H-M   'P 1'
#
loop_
_entity.id
_entity.type
_entity.pdbx_description
1 polymer ?
#
loop_
_entity_poly.entity_id
_entity_poly.type
_entity_poly.pdbx_seq_one_letter_code
_entity_poly.pdbx_strand_id
1 'polypeptide(L)'
;MSSAGSPNVLGKLSYVLASRQREKVLAAVVPRPQTPGQIAKQTGLHLSHVSRTLGELSRTDLITCLSGERRGKLYAASNLGHAVFAELADSRGDRLISPMARGSHFHNYHHWIAVHHGKAAADEVLIEIGLDPAHLDAEEWYPLRAALDVLDQIEARFGDGTYDTIRRMAREEVGNFPSVRRLVHRGLPFPIFLELSPNAYAREYNHGRLEVDVQERRAVMRNYDWMSSPARCAARLGGYEGTLTLLAMNGTVTKVACMLRGAPYCGYRIDW
;
A
#
# COMPACT_ATOMS: atom_id res chain seq x y z
N MET A 1 9.76 -7.62 -21.44
CA MET A 1 9.83 -6.58 -22.49
C MET A 1 8.89 -5.46 -22.08
N SER A 2 9.43 -4.29 -21.73
CA SER A 2 8.67 -3.13 -21.25
C SER A 2 7.77 -2.62 -22.39
N SER A 3 6.46 -2.62 -22.21
CA SER A 3 5.55 -2.00 -23.18
C SER A 3 5.75 -0.49 -23.15
N ALA A 4 6.52 0.05 -24.09
CA ALA A 4 6.59 1.48 -24.32
C ALA A 4 5.15 2.00 -24.53
N GLY A 5 4.69 2.87 -23.63
CA GLY A 5 3.33 3.42 -23.63
C GLY A 5 2.96 3.97 -25.01
N SER A 6 1.75 3.64 -25.48
CA SER A 6 1.27 4.12 -26.78
C SER A 6 1.38 5.66 -26.88
N PRO A 7 1.62 6.25 -28.08
CA PRO A 7 1.76 7.71 -28.24
C PRO A 7 0.59 8.51 -27.67
N ASN A 8 -0.62 7.93 -27.67
CA ASN A 8 -1.82 8.52 -27.08
C ASN A 8 -1.73 8.59 -25.54
N VAL A 9 -1.24 7.53 -24.88
CA VAL A 9 -1.06 7.49 -23.41
C VAL A 9 -0.04 8.53 -22.97
N LEU A 10 1.13 8.62 -23.64
CA LEU A 10 2.17 9.59 -23.30
C LEU A 10 1.73 11.04 -23.49
N GLY A 11 0.96 11.33 -24.55
CA GLY A 11 0.39 12.67 -24.77
C GLY A 11 -0.60 13.06 -23.66
N LYS A 12 -1.47 12.14 -23.26
CA LYS A 12 -2.43 12.36 -22.16
C LYS A 12 -1.76 12.42 -20.79
N LEU A 13 -0.70 11.64 -20.58
CA LEU A 13 0.14 11.72 -19.41
C LEU A 13 0.70 13.14 -19.25
N SER A 14 1.36 13.68 -20.27
CA SER A 14 1.88 15.05 -20.25
C SER A 14 0.78 16.08 -19.92
N TYR A 15 -0.41 15.89 -20.50
CA TYR A 15 -1.58 16.73 -20.19
C TYR A 15 -2.00 16.67 -18.71
N VAL A 16 -2.07 15.48 -18.11
CA VAL A 16 -2.39 15.32 -16.67
C VAL A 16 -1.27 15.92 -15.82
N LEU A 17 -0.01 15.66 -16.16
CA LEU A 17 1.18 16.13 -15.44
C LEU A 17 1.32 17.65 -15.37
N ALA A 18 0.73 18.37 -16.32
CA ALA A 18 0.70 19.83 -16.33
C ALA A 18 -0.28 20.44 -15.31
N SER A 19 -1.08 19.65 -14.58
CA SER A 19 -2.00 20.16 -13.55
C SER A 19 -2.20 19.21 -12.37
N ARG A 20 -1.84 19.68 -11.17
CA ARG A 20 -2.11 18.98 -9.91
C ARG A 20 -3.59 18.72 -9.66
N GLN A 21 -4.49 19.55 -10.20
CA GLN A 21 -5.93 19.33 -10.06
C GLN A 21 -6.37 18.14 -10.91
N ARG A 22 -5.90 18.05 -12.16
CA ARG A 22 -6.19 16.92 -13.06
C ARG A 22 -5.70 15.61 -12.47
N GLU A 23 -4.47 15.61 -11.96
CA GLU A 23 -3.88 14.48 -11.26
C GLU A 23 -4.71 14.02 -10.07
N LYS A 24 -5.00 14.92 -9.11
CA LYS A 24 -5.80 14.60 -7.92
C LYS A 24 -7.19 14.07 -8.25
N VAL A 25 -7.85 14.68 -9.25
CA VAL A 25 -9.21 14.29 -9.63
C VAL A 25 -9.21 12.96 -10.37
N LEU A 26 -8.24 12.70 -11.26
CA LEU A 26 -8.09 11.40 -11.93
C LEU A 26 -7.81 10.30 -10.90
N ALA A 27 -6.87 10.53 -9.98
CA ALA A 27 -6.53 9.59 -8.92
C ALA A 27 -7.70 9.27 -7.97
N ALA A 28 -8.63 10.22 -7.79
CA ALA A 28 -9.81 10.00 -6.95
C ALA A 28 -10.85 9.06 -7.60
N VAL A 29 -10.95 9.08 -8.94
CA VAL A 29 -11.97 8.30 -9.68
C VAL A 29 -11.44 6.99 -10.27
N VAL A 30 -10.12 6.78 -10.27
CA VAL A 30 -9.50 5.52 -10.71
C VAL A 30 -9.89 4.33 -9.83
N PRO A 31 -9.87 4.42 -8.48
CA PRO A 31 -10.22 3.27 -7.64
C PRO A 31 -11.69 2.86 -7.73
N ARG A 32 -12.59 3.83 -7.93
CA ARG A 32 -14.04 3.60 -7.99
C ARG A 32 -14.78 4.82 -8.54
N PRO A 33 -16.01 4.64 -9.05
CA PRO A 33 -16.87 5.77 -9.41
C PRO A 33 -17.16 6.69 -8.22
N GLN A 34 -17.06 7.99 -8.43
CA GLN A 34 -17.29 9.00 -7.39
C GLN A 34 -18.12 10.19 -7.86
N THR A 35 -18.84 10.81 -6.92
CA THR A 35 -19.51 12.08 -7.13
C THR A 35 -18.56 13.27 -6.98
N PRO A 36 -18.84 14.43 -7.61
CA PRO A 36 -18.04 15.65 -7.42
C PRO A 36 -17.84 16.03 -5.95
N GLY A 37 -18.86 15.84 -5.11
CA GLY A 37 -18.77 16.13 -3.67
C GLY A 37 -17.82 15.18 -2.92
N GLN A 38 -17.84 13.89 -3.26
CA GLN A 38 -16.89 12.90 -2.71
C GLN A 38 -15.46 13.22 -3.13
N ILE A 39 -15.25 13.56 -4.40
CA ILE A 39 -13.92 13.93 -4.93
C ILE A 39 -13.41 15.20 -4.25
N ALA A 40 -14.25 16.22 -4.07
CA ALA A 40 -13.89 17.45 -3.36
C ALA A 40 -13.41 17.16 -1.93
N LYS A 41 -14.16 16.34 -1.19
CA LYS A 41 -13.79 15.91 0.16
C LYS A 41 -12.48 15.12 0.19
N GLN A 42 -12.29 14.17 -0.75
CA GLN A 42 -11.08 13.34 -0.81
C GLN A 42 -9.82 14.13 -1.18
N THR A 43 -9.94 15.08 -2.10
CA THR A 43 -8.80 15.81 -2.68
C THR A 43 -8.46 17.12 -1.96
N GLY A 44 -9.37 17.61 -1.11
CA GLY A 44 -9.32 18.92 -0.48
C GLY A 44 -9.53 20.08 -1.47
N LEU A 45 -10.00 19.80 -2.69
CA LEU A 45 -10.28 20.81 -3.70
C LEU A 45 -11.68 21.40 -3.51
N HIS A 46 -11.82 22.69 -3.79
CA HIS A 46 -13.14 23.32 -3.84
C HIS A 46 -14.00 22.68 -4.94
N LEU A 47 -15.32 22.53 -4.68
CA LEU A 47 -16.23 21.81 -5.59
C LEU A 47 -16.21 22.38 -7.02
N SER A 48 -16.08 23.70 -7.17
CA SER A 48 -15.98 24.34 -8.49
C SER A 48 -14.72 23.92 -9.27
N HIS A 49 -13.60 23.66 -8.58
CA HIS A 49 -12.37 23.16 -9.20
C HIS A 49 -12.57 21.71 -9.63
N VAL A 50 -13.16 20.89 -8.77
CA VAL A 50 -13.50 19.49 -9.11
C VAL A 50 -14.41 19.43 -10.33
N SER A 51 -15.52 20.17 -10.35
CA SER A 51 -16.44 20.17 -11.49
C SER A 51 -15.77 20.62 -12.79
N ARG A 52 -14.90 21.64 -12.74
CA ARG A 52 -14.14 22.10 -13.91
C ARG A 52 -13.19 21.01 -14.41
N THR A 53 -12.42 20.42 -13.50
CA THR A 53 -11.45 19.37 -13.82
C THR A 53 -12.11 18.10 -14.34
N LEU A 54 -13.27 17.70 -13.79
CA LEU A 54 -14.06 16.59 -14.34
C LEU A 54 -14.48 16.88 -15.79
N GLY A 55 -14.90 18.11 -16.08
CA GLY A 55 -15.19 18.53 -17.46
C GLY A 55 -13.97 18.46 -18.36
N GLU A 56 -12.79 18.89 -17.89
CA GLU A 56 -11.53 18.79 -18.61
C GLU A 56 -11.13 17.35 -18.93
N LEU A 57 -11.15 16.48 -17.92
CA LEU A 57 -10.78 15.07 -18.07
C LEU A 57 -11.76 14.30 -18.97
N SER A 58 -13.05 14.60 -18.85
CA SER A 58 -14.10 13.99 -19.66
C SER A 58 -13.98 14.40 -21.13
N ARG A 59 -13.66 15.66 -21.44
CA ARG A 59 -13.36 16.12 -22.82
C ARG A 59 -12.13 15.46 -23.43
N THR A 60 -11.24 14.92 -22.60
CA THR A 60 -10.03 14.22 -23.05
C THR A 60 -10.15 12.70 -23.00
N ASP A 61 -11.36 12.17 -22.78
CA ASP A 61 -11.68 10.74 -22.67
C ASP A 61 -10.92 10.00 -21.56
N LEU A 62 -10.44 10.71 -20.53
CA LEU A 62 -9.77 10.10 -19.37
C LEU A 62 -10.77 9.62 -18.32
N ILE A 63 -11.99 10.15 -18.33
CA ILE A 63 -13.06 9.76 -17.43
C ILE A 63 -14.40 9.73 -18.17
N THR A 64 -15.35 8.96 -17.65
CA THR A 64 -16.71 8.84 -18.15
C THR A 64 -17.71 9.15 -17.05
N CYS A 65 -18.80 9.84 -17.40
CA CYS A 65 -19.94 10.04 -16.51
C CYS A 65 -20.90 8.84 -16.67
N LEU A 66 -21.10 8.09 -15.59
CA LEU A 66 -21.90 6.85 -15.60
C LEU A 66 -23.42 7.08 -15.44
N SER A 67 -23.83 8.30 -15.11
CA SER A 67 -25.23 8.65 -14.84
C SER A 67 -25.69 9.85 -15.68
N GLY A 68 -26.92 9.80 -16.20
CA GLY A 68 -27.51 10.85 -17.06
C GLY A 68 -28.11 12.05 -16.32
N GLU A 69 -28.38 11.97 -15.02
CA GLU A 69 -29.08 13.04 -14.28
C GLU A 69 -28.16 14.14 -13.74
N ARG A 70 -28.73 15.33 -13.49
CA ARG A 70 -27.99 16.53 -13.04
C ARG A 70 -27.58 16.47 -11.57
N ARG A 71 -28.30 15.70 -10.74
CA ARG A 71 -27.99 15.39 -9.33
C ARG A 71 -27.46 13.96 -9.24
N GLY A 72 -26.44 13.72 -8.41
CA GLY A 72 -25.88 12.38 -8.22
C GLY A 72 -24.90 11.90 -9.30
N LYS A 73 -24.31 12.80 -10.09
CA LYS A 73 -23.37 12.42 -11.16
C LYS A 73 -22.21 11.57 -10.64
N LEU A 74 -22.07 10.36 -11.19
CA LEU A 74 -20.93 9.48 -10.92
C LEU A 74 -19.93 9.52 -12.06
N TYR A 75 -18.66 9.69 -11.73
CA TYR A 75 -17.55 9.69 -12.67
C TYR A 75 -16.61 8.54 -12.38
N ALA A 76 -16.19 7.83 -13.42
CA ALA A 76 -15.21 6.75 -13.36
C ALA A 76 -14.08 7.00 -14.36
N ALA A 77 -12.89 6.46 -14.09
CA ALA A 77 -11.82 6.47 -15.09
C ALA A 77 -12.21 5.59 -16.30
N SER A 78 -11.83 6.04 -17.50
CA SER A 78 -11.92 5.20 -18.71
C SER A 78 -10.72 4.25 -18.78
N ASN A 79 -10.72 3.30 -19.72
CA ASN A 79 -9.54 2.46 -19.98
C ASN A 79 -8.28 3.30 -20.27
N LEU A 80 -8.43 4.41 -21.01
CA LEU A 80 -7.33 5.35 -21.27
C LEU A 80 -6.92 6.09 -19.99
N GLY A 81 -7.89 6.47 -19.14
CA GLY A 81 -7.63 7.06 -17.83
C GLY A 81 -6.84 6.12 -16.91
N HIS A 82 -7.19 4.84 -16.87
CA HIS A 82 -6.46 3.81 -16.13
C HIS A 82 -5.03 3.63 -16.66
N ALA A 83 -4.85 3.53 -17.98
CA ALA A 83 -3.52 3.40 -18.58
C ALA A 83 -2.63 4.63 -18.33
N VAL A 84 -3.20 5.84 -18.43
CA VAL A 84 -2.50 7.09 -18.12
C VAL A 84 -2.18 7.20 -16.64
N PHE A 85 -3.06 6.71 -15.75
CA PHE A 85 -2.81 6.69 -14.32
C PHE A 85 -1.72 5.69 -13.92
N ALA A 86 -1.65 4.53 -14.58
CA ALA A 86 -0.56 3.58 -14.39
C ALA A 86 0.78 4.19 -14.83
N GLU A 87 0.83 4.76 -16.04
CA GLU A 87 2.02 5.46 -16.54
C GLU A 87 2.37 6.69 -15.68
N LEU A 88 1.38 7.37 -15.09
CA LEU A 88 1.60 8.44 -14.12
C LEU A 88 2.29 7.94 -12.86
N ALA A 89 1.86 6.79 -12.33
CA ALA A 89 2.47 6.16 -11.18
C ALA A 89 3.92 5.71 -11.48
N ASP A 90 4.18 5.26 -12.71
CA ASP A 90 5.50 4.79 -13.15
C ASP A 90 6.46 5.94 -13.51
N SER A 91 5.97 6.99 -14.19
CA SER A 91 6.75 8.14 -14.67
C SER A 91 7.03 9.20 -13.61
N ARG A 92 6.20 9.29 -12.56
CA ARG A 92 6.39 10.20 -11.44
C ARG A 92 6.60 9.45 -10.14
N GLY A 93 7.86 9.10 -9.91
CA GLY A 93 8.37 8.76 -8.59
C GLY A 93 8.17 9.86 -7.52
N ASP A 94 7.55 11.00 -7.83
CA ASP A 94 7.21 12.04 -6.87
C ASP A 94 5.88 12.75 -7.19
N ARG A 95 4.91 12.61 -6.26
CA ARG A 95 3.73 13.48 -6.02
C ARG A 95 2.35 13.17 -6.63
N LEU A 96 1.95 11.90 -6.78
CA LEU A 96 0.65 11.41 -6.29
C LEU A 96 0.63 9.87 -6.32
N ILE A 97 1.54 9.25 -5.57
CA ILE A 97 1.62 7.80 -5.49
C ILE A 97 0.35 7.30 -4.81
N SER A 98 -0.54 6.65 -5.56
CA SER A 98 -1.53 5.75 -4.94
C SER A 98 -0.71 4.79 -4.09
N PRO A 99 -0.90 4.74 -2.77
CA PRO A 99 -0.10 3.85 -1.96
C PRO A 99 -0.26 2.42 -2.47
N MET A 100 0.84 1.79 -2.88
CA MET A 100 0.86 0.41 -3.37
C MET A 100 1.71 -0.46 -2.44
N ALA A 101 1.38 -1.75 -2.45
CA ALA A 101 2.16 -2.82 -1.87
C ALA A 101 2.46 -3.87 -2.94
N ARG A 102 3.56 -4.61 -2.79
CA ARG A 102 3.81 -5.79 -3.62
C ARG A 102 2.80 -6.90 -3.33
N GLY A 103 2.50 -7.71 -4.35
CA GLY A 103 1.63 -8.88 -4.21
C GLY A 103 2.12 -9.92 -3.21
N SER A 104 3.42 -9.92 -2.90
CA SER A 104 4.06 -10.68 -1.81
C SER A 104 3.29 -10.60 -0.49
N HIS A 105 2.69 -9.45 -0.18
CA HIS A 105 1.85 -9.28 1.01
C HIS A 105 0.62 -10.18 0.97
N PHE A 106 -0.11 -10.18 -0.13
CA PHE A 106 -1.33 -10.97 -0.30
C PHE A 106 -1.01 -12.46 -0.36
N HIS A 107 0.12 -12.84 -0.99
CA HIS A 107 0.60 -14.23 -0.98
C HIS A 107 0.87 -14.72 0.44
N ASN A 108 1.57 -13.93 1.25
CA ASN A 108 1.89 -14.30 2.61
C ASN A 108 0.64 -14.36 3.50
N TYR A 109 -0.30 -13.44 3.32
CA TYR A 109 -1.59 -13.48 4.03
C TYR A 109 -2.40 -14.72 3.65
N HIS A 110 -2.50 -15.00 2.36
CA HIS A 110 -3.19 -16.19 1.83
C HIS A 110 -2.53 -17.48 2.32
N HIS A 111 -1.20 -17.58 2.23
CA HIS A 111 -0.43 -18.73 2.70
C HIS A 111 -0.71 -19.01 4.18
N TRP A 112 -0.61 -17.98 5.03
CA TRP A 112 -0.86 -18.14 6.46
C TRP A 112 -2.29 -18.61 6.75
N ILE A 113 -3.29 -17.98 6.14
CA ILE A 113 -4.70 -18.43 6.30
C ILE A 113 -4.85 -19.87 5.81
N ALA A 114 -4.23 -20.24 4.68
CA ALA A 114 -4.35 -21.57 4.13
C ALA A 114 -3.75 -22.64 5.06
N VAL A 115 -2.62 -22.33 5.71
CA VAL A 115 -1.95 -23.21 6.68
C VAL A 115 -2.79 -23.39 7.95
N HIS A 116 -3.38 -22.31 8.47
CA HIS A 116 -4.04 -22.32 9.80
C HIS A 116 -5.56 -22.55 9.74
N HIS A 117 -6.20 -22.21 8.63
CA HIS A 117 -7.66 -22.18 8.45
C HIS A 117 -8.15 -22.85 7.16
N GLY A 118 -7.23 -23.36 6.34
CA GLY A 118 -7.53 -24.09 5.11
C GLY A 118 -7.63 -23.20 3.87
N LYS A 119 -7.33 -23.79 2.70
CA LYS A 119 -7.28 -23.08 1.41
C LYS A 119 -8.59 -22.35 1.06
N ALA A 120 -9.75 -22.96 1.34
CA ALA A 120 -11.04 -22.35 1.03
C ALA A 120 -11.24 -21.01 1.76
N ALA A 121 -10.86 -20.93 3.03
CA ALA A 121 -10.93 -19.70 3.82
C ALA A 121 -9.95 -18.63 3.30
N ALA A 122 -8.76 -19.05 2.86
CA ALA A 122 -7.77 -18.15 2.27
C ALA A 122 -8.24 -17.57 0.93
N ASP A 123 -8.82 -18.40 0.06
CA ASP A 123 -9.36 -17.99 -1.23
C ASP A 123 -10.52 -16.99 -1.04
N GLU A 124 -11.44 -17.27 -0.12
CA GLU A 124 -12.61 -16.42 0.16
C GLU A 124 -12.20 -15.00 0.58
N VAL A 125 -11.20 -14.86 1.46
CA VAL A 125 -10.72 -13.54 1.94
C VAL A 125 -10.22 -12.66 0.80
N LEU A 126 -9.53 -13.23 -0.20
CA LEU A 126 -9.07 -12.47 -1.37
C LEU A 126 -10.20 -12.18 -2.35
N ILE A 127 -11.09 -13.15 -2.61
CA ILE A 127 -12.20 -12.99 -3.54
C ILE A 127 -13.15 -11.87 -3.10
N GLU A 128 -13.43 -11.75 -1.80
CA GLU A 128 -14.32 -10.71 -1.28
C GLU A 128 -13.83 -9.29 -1.47
N ILE A 129 -12.51 -9.10 -1.55
CA ILE A 129 -11.91 -7.80 -1.86
C ILE A 129 -11.66 -7.61 -3.36
N GLY A 130 -12.15 -8.54 -4.19
CA GLY A 130 -12.04 -8.49 -5.64
C GLY A 130 -10.70 -8.96 -6.21
N LEU A 131 -9.93 -9.75 -5.45
CA LEU A 131 -8.69 -10.35 -5.93
C LEU A 131 -8.88 -11.83 -6.22
N ASP A 132 -8.43 -12.28 -7.38
CA ASP A 132 -8.43 -13.70 -7.75
C ASP A 132 -7.12 -14.36 -7.26
N PRO A 133 -7.18 -15.33 -6.31
CA PRO A 133 -6.01 -16.04 -5.83
C PRO A 133 -5.21 -16.73 -6.94
N ALA A 134 -5.86 -17.13 -8.05
CA ALA A 134 -5.20 -17.82 -9.16
C ALA A 134 -4.34 -16.89 -10.03
N HIS A 135 -4.59 -15.58 -9.97
CA HIS A 135 -3.92 -14.56 -10.78
C HIS A 135 -3.13 -13.54 -9.94
N LEU A 136 -2.88 -13.87 -8.67
CA LEU A 136 -2.07 -13.04 -7.79
C LEU A 136 -0.58 -13.23 -8.10
N ASP A 137 0.11 -12.16 -8.45
CA ASP A 137 1.56 -12.17 -8.72
C ASP A 137 2.31 -11.49 -7.56
N ALA A 138 3.34 -12.15 -7.01
CA ALA A 138 4.08 -11.65 -5.86
C ALA A 138 4.84 -10.33 -6.14
N GLU A 139 5.26 -10.12 -7.38
CA GLU A 139 6.08 -9.00 -7.80
C GLU A 139 5.23 -7.87 -8.40
N GLU A 140 3.94 -8.05 -8.67
CA GLU A 140 3.07 -6.96 -9.14
C GLU A 140 2.71 -5.96 -8.02
N TRP A 141 2.29 -4.75 -8.43
CA TRP A 141 1.85 -3.69 -7.54
C TRP A 141 0.33 -3.72 -7.36
N TYR A 142 -0.12 -3.78 -6.11
CA TYR A 142 -1.53 -3.75 -5.74
C TYR A 142 -1.81 -2.56 -4.82
N PRO A 143 -3.04 -2.01 -4.83
CA PRO A 143 -3.41 -0.94 -3.91
C PRO A 143 -3.15 -1.34 -2.45
N LEU A 144 -2.37 -0.54 -1.73
CA LEU A 144 -2.06 -0.77 -0.31
C LEU A 144 -3.33 -0.79 0.54
N ARG A 145 -4.38 -0.08 0.12
CA ARG A 145 -5.69 -0.16 0.79
C ARG A 145 -6.27 -1.57 0.74
N ALA A 146 -6.18 -2.27 -0.39
CA ALA A 146 -6.63 -3.66 -0.48
C ALA A 146 -5.85 -4.55 0.49
N ALA A 147 -4.53 -4.35 0.62
CA ALA A 147 -3.73 -5.10 1.60
C ALA A 147 -4.15 -4.80 3.04
N LEU A 148 -4.56 -3.57 3.35
CA LEU A 148 -5.10 -3.21 4.66
C LEU A 148 -6.48 -3.84 4.90
N ASP A 149 -7.34 -3.85 3.89
CA ASP A 149 -8.66 -4.46 3.97
C ASP A 149 -8.55 -5.98 4.21
N VAL A 150 -7.55 -6.66 3.63
CA VAL A 150 -7.23 -8.06 3.97
C VAL A 150 -6.84 -8.21 5.45
N LEU A 151 -5.98 -7.33 5.98
CA LEU A 151 -5.59 -7.39 7.38
C LEU A 151 -6.78 -7.17 8.33
N ASP A 152 -7.74 -6.33 7.95
CA ASP A 152 -8.96 -6.12 8.72
C ASP A 152 -9.90 -7.33 8.60
N GLN A 153 -9.98 -8.00 7.43
CA GLN A 153 -10.72 -9.25 7.19
C GLN A 153 -10.18 -10.44 8.01
N ILE A 154 -8.91 -10.81 7.81
CA ILE A 154 -7.94 -10.90 8.90
C ILE A 154 -8.46 -11.07 10.31
N GLU A 155 -8.35 -9.95 11.00
CA GLU A 155 -8.72 -9.78 12.39
C GLU A 155 -10.22 -10.03 12.63
N ALA A 156 -11.09 -9.61 11.73
CA ALA A 156 -12.53 -9.77 11.90
C ALA A 156 -12.98 -11.24 11.92
N ARG A 157 -12.32 -12.10 11.13
CA ARG A 157 -12.67 -13.53 10.99
C ARG A 157 -11.93 -14.42 11.97
N PHE A 158 -10.66 -14.12 12.22
CA PHE A 158 -9.74 -15.03 12.91
C PHE A 158 -9.09 -14.40 14.16
N GLY A 159 -9.39 -13.14 14.43
CA GLY A 159 -8.89 -12.39 15.59
C GLY A 159 -9.94 -12.20 16.68
N ASP A 160 -9.52 -11.49 17.73
CA ASP A 160 -10.33 -11.17 18.90
C ASP A 160 -10.42 -9.65 19.15
N GLY A 161 -9.90 -8.83 18.22
CA GLY A 161 -9.82 -7.38 18.29
C GLY A 161 -8.55 -6.86 18.97
N THR A 162 -7.70 -7.73 19.51
CA THR A 162 -6.39 -7.33 20.07
C THR A 162 -5.33 -7.12 19.00
N TYR A 163 -5.57 -7.59 17.76
CA TYR A 163 -4.62 -7.65 16.66
C TYR A 163 -3.43 -8.60 16.90
N ASP A 164 -3.49 -9.47 17.92
CA ASP A 164 -2.44 -10.47 18.13
C ASP A 164 -2.39 -11.50 16.98
N THR A 165 -3.54 -11.87 16.41
CA THR A 165 -3.60 -12.73 15.21
C THR A 165 -2.78 -12.12 14.06
N ILE A 166 -2.94 -10.83 13.79
CA ILE A 166 -2.17 -10.13 12.76
C ILE A 166 -0.68 -10.05 13.11
N ARG A 167 -0.34 -9.81 14.39
CA ARG A 167 1.06 -9.79 14.85
C ARG A 167 1.72 -11.16 14.68
N ARG A 168 1.03 -12.24 15.05
CA ARG A 168 1.50 -13.62 14.90
C ARG A 168 1.69 -13.98 13.43
N MET A 169 0.70 -13.72 12.59
CA MET A 169 0.79 -13.93 11.14
C MET A 169 2.04 -13.26 10.56
N ALA A 170 2.22 -11.96 10.82
CA ALA A 170 3.36 -11.24 10.28
C ALA A 170 4.71 -11.74 10.83
N ARG A 171 4.75 -12.25 12.07
CA ARG A 171 5.94 -12.86 12.67
C ARG A 171 6.34 -14.16 11.97
N GLU A 172 5.36 -15.00 11.64
CA GLU A 172 5.58 -16.29 10.97
C GLU A 172 5.93 -16.11 9.48
N GLU A 173 5.30 -15.14 8.81
CA GLU A 173 5.42 -14.97 7.37
C GLU A 173 6.57 -14.03 6.93
N VAL A 174 7.24 -13.32 7.85
CA VAL A 174 8.25 -12.32 7.44
C VAL A 174 9.41 -12.92 6.63
N GLY A 175 9.72 -14.19 6.86
CA GLY A 175 10.74 -14.93 6.12
C GLY A 175 10.37 -15.23 4.67
N ASN A 176 9.10 -15.08 4.29
CA ASN A 176 8.62 -15.33 2.93
C ASN A 176 8.77 -14.12 2.02
N PHE A 177 8.98 -12.91 2.56
CA PHE A 177 9.21 -11.72 1.74
C PHE A 177 10.54 -11.79 0.98
N PRO A 178 10.55 -11.65 -0.36
CA PRO A 178 11.78 -11.64 -1.14
C PRO A 178 12.77 -10.56 -0.72
N SER A 179 12.29 -9.36 -0.32
CA SER A 179 13.15 -8.29 0.20
C SER A 179 13.90 -8.65 1.47
N VAL A 180 13.25 -9.35 2.39
CA VAL A 180 13.85 -9.80 3.66
C VAL A 180 14.84 -10.92 3.40
N ARG A 181 14.45 -11.96 2.65
CA ARG A 181 15.33 -13.09 2.29
C ARG A 181 16.61 -12.60 1.64
N ARG A 182 16.53 -11.65 0.71
CA ARG A 182 17.69 -11.06 0.04
C ARG A 182 18.69 -10.43 1.03
N LEU A 183 18.22 -9.81 2.11
CA LEU A 183 19.09 -9.24 3.13
C LEU A 183 19.65 -10.33 4.06
N VAL A 184 18.81 -11.26 4.50
CA VAL A 184 19.22 -12.38 5.38
C VAL A 184 20.32 -13.22 4.71
N HIS A 185 20.15 -13.57 3.42
CA HIS A 185 21.14 -14.36 2.67
C HIS A 185 22.51 -13.68 2.53
N ARG A 186 22.64 -12.37 2.79
CA ARG A 186 23.93 -11.68 2.77
C ARG A 186 24.77 -11.91 4.03
N GLY A 187 24.20 -12.48 5.09
CA GLY A 187 24.94 -12.76 6.33
C GLY A 187 25.55 -11.52 7.00
N LEU A 188 24.88 -10.36 6.89
CA LEU A 188 25.41 -9.09 7.38
C LEU A 188 25.31 -9.01 8.91
N PRO A 189 26.21 -8.28 9.58
CA PRO A 189 26.03 -7.88 10.98
C PRO A 189 24.68 -7.19 11.18
N PHE A 190 23.99 -7.47 12.28
CA PHE A 190 22.63 -6.99 12.52
C PHE A 190 22.46 -5.45 12.46
N PRO A 191 23.39 -4.63 13.00
CA PRO A 191 23.34 -3.17 12.80
C PRO A 191 23.26 -2.77 11.33
N ILE A 192 24.10 -3.37 10.47
CA ILE A 192 24.14 -3.11 9.03
C ILE A 192 22.86 -3.62 8.35
N PHE A 193 22.36 -4.79 8.77
CA PHE A 193 21.08 -5.31 8.30
C PHE A 193 19.94 -4.30 8.53
N LEU A 194 19.89 -3.69 9.73
CA LEU A 194 18.88 -2.69 10.08
C LEU A 194 19.03 -1.41 9.27
N GLU A 195 20.26 -0.91 9.09
CA GLU A 195 20.55 0.26 8.25
C GLU A 195 20.12 0.06 6.79
N LEU A 196 20.17 -1.17 6.27
CA LEU A 196 19.73 -1.49 4.91
C LEU A 196 18.22 -1.78 4.78
N SER A 197 17.50 -1.90 5.90
CA SER A 197 16.07 -2.21 5.87
C SER A 197 15.17 -1.17 5.15
N PRO A 198 15.50 0.14 5.05
CA PRO A 198 14.76 1.06 4.17
C PRO A 198 14.74 0.62 2.70
N ASN A 199 15.81 -0.01 2.21
CA ASN A 199 15.86 -0.53 0.85
C ASN A 199 14.93 -1.75 0.67
N ALA A 200 14.79 -2.57 1.71
CA ALA A 200 13.80 -3.65 1.70
C ALA A 200 12.37 -3.08 1.71
N TYR A 201 12.11 -2.07 2.55
CA TYR A 201 10.82 -1.37 2.58
C TYR A 201 10.44 -0.81 1.20
N ALA A 202 11.36 -0.10 0.53
CA ALA A 202 11.11 0.50 -0.79
C ALA A 202 10.88 -0.53 -1.91
N ARG A 203 11.23 -1.81 -1.70
CA ARG A 203 10.93 -2.89 -2.64
C ARG A 203 9.50 -3.41 -2.48
N GLU A 204 8.98 -3.39 -1.26
CA GLU A 204 7.64 -3.88 -0.92
C GLU A 204 6.56 -2.79 -1.00
N TYR A 205 6.94 -1.52 -0.87
CA TYR A 205 6.02 -0.38 -0.91
C TYR A 205 6.60 0.74 -1.76
N ASN A 206 5.74 1.42 -2.53
CA ASN A 206 6.09 2.67 -3.21
C ASN A 206 5.71 3.92 -2.41
N HIS A 207 5.21 3.74 -1.18
CA HIS A 207 4.64 4.81 -0.35
C HIS A 207 5.08 4.70 1.11
N GLY A 208 5.15 5.85 1.76
CA GLY A 208 5.72 6.00 3.09
C GLY A 208 7.25 5.93 3.06
N ARG A 209 7.86 6.40 4.14
CA ARG A 209 9.32 6.43 4.28
C ARG A 209 9.70 5.76 5.59
N LEU A 210 10.64 4.81 5.50
CA LEU A 210 11.26 4.19 6.66
C LEU A 210 12.63 4.83 6.90
N GLU A 211 12.80 5.46 8.06
CA GLU A 211 14.11 5.89 8.55
C GLU A 211 14.54 5.00 9.71
N VAL A 212 15.83 4.69 9.77
CA VAL A 212 16.40 3.83 10.82
C VAL A 212 17.56 4.56 11.46
N ASP A 213 17.55 4.56 12.78
CA ASP A 213 18.60 5.12 13.63
C ASP A 213 19.11 3.99 14.51
N VAL A 214 20.31 3.52 14.16
CA VAL A 214 20.98 2.39 14.82
C VAL A 214 21.99 2.93 15.81
N GLN A 215 21.95 2.36 17.00
CA GLN A 215 22.92 2.56 18.08
C GLN A 215 23.41 1.17 18.51
N GLU A 216 24.38 1.09 19.42
CA GLU A 216 25.12 -0.16 19.69
C GLU A 216 24.24 -1.40 19.88
N ARG A 217 23.20 -1.32 20.73
CA ARG A 217 22.30 -2.44 21.06
C ARG A 217 20.81 -2.11 20.91
N ARG A 218 20.52 -1.05 20.15
CA ARG A 218 19.16 -0.59 19.93
C ARG A 218 19.01 0.11 18.59
N ALA A 219 17.83 0.03 18.01
CA ALA A 219 17.46 0.79 16.83
C ALA A 219 16.05 1.35 16.94
N VAL A 220 15.84 2.53 16.38
CA VAL A 220 14.51 3.13 16.24
C VAL A 220 14.13 3.17 14.78
N MET A 221 13.10 2.42 14.44
CA MET A 221 12.48 2.34 13.12
C MET A 221 11.35 3.37 13.04
N ARG A 222 11.49 4.41 12.21
CA ARG A 222 10.51 5.50 12.07
C ARG A 222 9.81 5.42 10.72
N ASN A 223 8.51 5.15 10.73
CA ASN A 223 7.67 5.12 9.52
C ASN A 223 6.91 6.44 9.39
N TYR A 224 7.25 7.22 8.38
CA TYR A 224 6.61 8.48 8.01
C TYR A 224 5.67 8.29 6.82
N ASP A 225 4.69 9.17 6.70
CA ASP A 225 3.82 9.29 5.53
C ASP A 225 3.21 7.94 5.09
N TRP A 226 3.02 7.02 6.03
CA TRP A 226 2.47 5.69 5.79
C TRP A 226 1.00 5.63 6.23
N MET A 227 0.17 4.81 5.56
CA MET A 227 -1.22 4.59 5.98
C MET A 227 -1.29 3.72 7.25
N SER A 228 -1.35 4.34 8.42
CA SER A 228 -1.39 3.62 9.70
C SER A 228 -2.79 3.10 10.03
N SER A 229 -2.88 1.85 10.50
CA SER A 229 -4.06 1.25 11.15
C SER A 229 -3.58 0.38 12.34
N PRO A 230 -4.44 0.03 13.31
CA PRO A 230 -4.07 -0.92 14.36
C PRO A 230 -3.53 -2.25 13.80
N ALA A 231 -4.22 -2.85 12.82
CA ALA A 231 -3.78 -4.07 12.15
C ALA A 231 -2.39 -3.90 11.48
N ARG A 232 -2.16 -2.81 10.74
CA ARG A 232 -0.85 -2.55 10.13
C ARG A 232 0.25 -2.37 11.16
N CYS A 233 -0.06 -1.78 12.31
CA CYS A 233 0.91 -1.62 13.40
C CYS A 233 1.26 -2.95 14.05
N ALA A 234 0.27 -3.83 14.24
CA ALA A 234 0.47 -5.19 14.72
C ALA A 234 1.31 -6.01 13.73
N ALA A 235 1.00 -5.93 12.43
CA ALA A 235 1.79 -6.57 11.38
C ALA A 235 3.24 -6.10 11.37
N ARG A 236 3.48 -4.79 11.59
CA ARG A 236 4.85 -4.24 11.65
C ARG A 236 5.62 -4.74 12.88
N LEU A 237 4.97 -4.79 14.04
CA LEU A 237 5.55 -5.38 15.27
C LEU A 237 5.93 -6.84 15.03
N GLY A 238 4.99 -7.63 14.51
CA GLY A 238 5.19 -9.04 14.20
C GLY A 238 6.35 -9.26 13.24
N GLY A 239 6.43 -8.49 12.15
CA GLY A 239 7.51 -8.61 11.18
C GLY A 239 8.90 -8.34 11.77
N TYR A 240 9.04 -7.32 12.64
CA TYR A 240 10.33 -7.08 13.32
C TYR A 240 10.69 -8.21 14.29
N GLU A 241 9.71 -8.73 15.04
CA GLU A 241 9.93 -9.89 15.92
C GLU A 241 10.33 -11.12 15.14
N GLY A 242 9.64 -11.40 14.03
CA GLY A 242 9.95 -12.55 13.18
C GLY A 242 11.33 -12.41 12.56
N THR A 243 11.79 -11.19 12.27
CA THR A 243 13.15 -10.95 11.78
C THR A 243 14.20 -11.28 12.83
N LEU A 244 13.98 -10.93 14.10
CA LEU A 244 14.86 -11.36 15.20
C LEU A 244 14.92 -12.89 15.31
N THR A 245 13.76 -13.56 15.23
CA THR A 245 13.67 -15.02 15.24
C THR A 245 14.43 -15.64 14.07
N LEU A 246 14.26 -15.12 12.85
CA LEU A 246 14.95 -15.61 11.64
C LEU A 246 16.47 -15.49 11.74
N LEU A 247 16.96 -14.45 12.42
CA LEU A 247 18.38 -14.22 12.62
C LEU A 247 18.92 -14.91 13.89
N ALA A 248 18.10 -15.72 14.57
CA ALA A 248 18.43 -16.37 15.85
C ALA A 248 18.92 -15.36 16.92
N MET A 249 18.30 -14.18 16.95
CA MET A 249 18.65 -13.09 17.86
C MET A 249 17.66 -12.96 19.00
N ASN A 250 18.18 -12.78 20.21
CA ASN A 250 17.37 -12.36 21.35
C ASN A 250 17.15 -10.85 21.28
N GLY A 251 15.93 -10.41 21.51
CA GLY A 251 15.61 -9.00 21.53
C GLY A 251 14.14 -8.73 21.80
N THR A 252 13.80 -7.45 21.92
CA THR A 252 12.43 -7.00 22.12
C THR A 252 12.05 -5.95 21.09
N VAL A 253 10.78 -5.93 20.69
CA VAL A 253 10.23 -4.92 19.79
C VAL A 253 9.08 -4.20 20.48
N THR A 254 9.17 -2.88 20.60
CA THR A 254 8.16 -2.05 21.26
C THR A 254 7.74 -0.89 20.39
N LYS A 255 6.45 -0.55 20.39
CA LYS A 255 5.96 0.66 19.72
C LYS A 255 6.21 1.87 20.62
N VAL A 256 6.97 2.85 20.12
CA VAL A 256 7.41 4.04 20.87
C VAL A 256 6.78 5.35 20.38
N ALA A 257 6.20 5.37 19.18
CA ALA A 257 5.47 6.52 18.64
C ALA A 257 4.29 6.06 17.76
N CYS A 258 3.22 6.84 17.71
CA CYS A 258 2.00 6.50 16.98
C CYS A 258 1.35 7.70 16.30
N MET A 259 1.28 7.68 14.97
CA MET A 259 0.58 8.73 14.20
C MET A 259 -0.90 8.85 14.52
N LEU A 260 -1.56 7.73 14.84
CA LEU A 260 -2.97 7.74 15.27
C LEU A 260 -3.19 8.43 16.62
N ARG A 261 -2.10 8.73 17.36
CA ARG A 261 -2.13 9.49 18.61
C ARG A 261 -1.40 10.85 18.48
N GLY A 262 -1.25 11.36 17.25
CA GLY A 262 -0.68 12.68 16.98
C GLY A 262 0.84 12.76 16.87
N ALA A 263 1.57 11.65 16.95
CA ALA A 263 3.01 11.66 16.67
C ALA A 263 3.29 11.88 15.18
N PRO A 264 4.44 12.48 14.78
CA PRO A 264 4.76 12.70 13.37
C PRO A 264 5.08 11.42 12.58
N TYR A 265 5.32 10.30 13.28
CA TYR A 265 5.62 9.00 12.68
C TYR A 265 5.13 7.85 13.57
N CYS A 266 5.05 6.64 13.00
CA CYS A 266 4.93 5.42 13.79
C CYS A 266 6.32 4.86 14.05
N GLY A 267 6.68 4.81 15.33
CA GLY A 267 8.02 4.44 15.79
C GLY A 267 8.03 3.09 16.45
N TYR A 268 9.01 2.26 16.11
CA TYR A 268 9.24 0.95 16.73
C TYR A 268 10.68 0.87 17.19
N ARG A 269 10.90 0.55 18.46
CA ARG A 269 12.23 0.32 19.02
C ARG A 269 12.51 -1.17 19.04
N ILE A 270 13.67 -1.54 18.53
CA ILE A 270 14.23 -2.90 18.60
C ILE A 270 15.44 -2.82 19.53
N ASP A 271 15.46 -3.63 20.58
CA ASP A 271 16.57 -3.77 21.52
C ASP A 271 17.10 -5.21 21.43
N TRP A 272 18.42 -5.42 21.26
CA TRP A 272 19.04 -6.75 21.10
C TRP A 272 20.34 -6.92 21.89
#